data_AF-A0A1L8QSS0-F1
#
_entry.id   AF-A0A1L8QSS0-F1
#
_cell.length_a   1.000
_cell.length_b   1.000
_cell.length_c   1.000
_cell.angle_alpha   90.00
_cell.angle_beta   90.00
_cell.angle_gamma   90.00
#
_symmetry.space_group_name_H-M   'P 1'
#
loop_
_entity.id
_entity.type
_entity.pdbx_description
1 polymer ?
#
loop_
_entity_poly.entity_id
_entity_poly.type
_entity_poly.pdbx_seq_one_letter_code
_entity_poly.pdbx_strand_id
1 'polypeptide(L)'
;MLHPQKTQPLYAQIANDLRNHIRTEKWTEGQRIPTEMDLCDIYHVSRITIRKAIDELVRENLLIRKKAKGTFVNQFSPETTNHMTMVKSFTREMLEQGKVADTLHAEVSKIPADYQTAKYLKIHPGDDVLLLKRIRGSSKEDVLAYFVTAIPYRPYFSLVAKDYYGSFYEYLQQFSIYPRKEVEYVEAMLATKELQSILKVSNNEPILKRVRFTNDPASQLSEYTECYYVGTKYKYYLDFSNE
;
A
#
# COMPACT_ATOMS: atom_id res chain seq x y z
N MET A 1 21.16 21.97 -8.82
CA MET A 1 21.26 22.28 -10.26
C MET A 1 20.64 21.15 -11.05
N LEU A 2 19.58 21.43 -11.81
CA LEU A 2 18.94 20.46 -12.71
C LEU A 2 19.89 20.20 -13.89
N HIS A 3 20.29 18.94 -14.10
CA HIS A 3 21.19 18.55 -15.18
C HIS A 3 20.38 17.99 -16.35
N PRO A 4 20.52 18.52 -17.59
CA PRO A 4 19.82 18.02 -18.77
C PRO A 4 20.36 16.68 -19.31
N GLN A 5 21.07 15.86 -18.52
CA GLN A 5 21.62 14.59 -19.00
C GLN A 5 21.15 13.38 -18.18
N LYS A 6 20.42 12.52 -18.91
CA LYS A 6 20.05 11.09 -18.72
C LYS A 6 18.66 10.75 -18.14
N THR A 7 17.84 10.21 -19.07
CA THR A 7 16.81 9.15 -18.95
C THR A 7 15.49 9.38 -18.22
N GLN A 8 15.24 10.49 -17.51
CA GLN A 8 13.91 10.73 -16.90
C GLN A 8 13.23 12.02 -17.37
N PRO A 9 11.91 11.97 -17.67
CA PRO A 9 11.14 13.17 -17.99
C PRO A 9 11.26 14.26 -16.92
N LEU A 10 11.26 15.53 -17.35
CA LEU A 10 11.49 16.67 -16.46
C LEU A 10 10.49 16.75 -15.29
N TYR A 11 9.22 16.39 -15.52
CA TYR A 11 8.22 16.35 -14.45
C TYR A 11 8.56 15.31 -13.37
N ALA A 12 9.16 14.17 -13.75
CA ALA A 12 9.53 13.11 -12.83
C ALA A 12 10.75 13.50 -11.98
N GLN A 13 11.70 14.24 -12.58
CA GLN A 13 12.83 14.81 -11.84
C GLN A 13 12.34 15.81 -10.78
N ILE A 14 11.41 16.67 -11.15
CA ILE A 14 10.78 17.62 -10.22
C ILE A 14 10.00 16.86 -9.15
N ALA A 15 9.21 15.85 -9.52
CA ALA A 15 8.49 15.04 -8.56
C ALA A 15 9.41 14.38 -7.53
N ASN A 16 10.56 13.87 -7.96
CA ASN A 16 11.59 13.32 -7.07
C ASN A 16 12.16 14.36 -6.10
N ASP A 17 12.41 15.58 -6.56
CA ASP A 17 12.93 16.65 -5.71
C ASP A 17 11.89 17.13 -4.69
N LEU A 18 10.64 17.34 -5.12
CA LEU A 18 9.51 17.65 -4.24
C LEU A 18 9.30 16.55 -3.19
N ARG A 19 9.42 15.28 -3.60
CA ARG A 19 9.33 14.12 -2.70
C ARG A 19 10.45 14.13 -1.67
N ASN A 20 11.67 14.52 -2.06
CA ASN A 20 12.78 14.71 -1.13
C ASN A 20 12.50 15.84 -0.14
N HIS A 21 11.92 16.97 -0.56
CA HIS A 21 11.55 18.05 0.36
C HIS A 21 10.55 17.63 1.45
N ILE A 22 9.60 16.76 1.10
CA ILE A 22 8.68 16.16 2.08
C ILE A 22 9.44 15.17 2.98
N ARG A 23 10.24 14.27 2.39
CA ARG A 23 10.99 13.23 3.13
C ARG A 23 11.99 13.79 4.14
N THR A 24 12.64 14.91 3.81
CA THR A 24 13.61 15.56 4.71
C THR A 24 12.96 16.60 5.61
N GLU A 25 11.62 16.61 5.72
CA GLU A 25 10.84 17.55 6.54
C GLU A 25 11.09 19.03 6.22
N LYS A 26 11.62 19.34 5.03
CA LYS A 26 11.73 20.73 4.54
C LYS A 26 10.33 21.32 4.31
N TRP A 27 9.38 20.47 3.95
CA TRP A 27 7.96 20.75 4.05
C TRP A 27 7.32 19.79 5.05
N THR A 28 6.77 20.34 6.13
CA THR A 28 6.14 19.57 7.18
C THR A 28 4.70 19.22 6.83
N GLU A 29 4.15 18.23 7.52
CA GLU A 29 2.76 17.80 7.30
C GLU A 29 1.75 18.93 7.45
N GLY A 30 0.82 19.02 6.49
CA GLY A 30 -0.17 20.10 6.46
C GLY A 30 0.35 21.45 6.04
N GLN A 31 1.65 21.59 5.84
CA GLN A 31 2.22 22.79 5.27
C GLN A 31 1.73 22.94 3.83
N ARG A 32 1.32 24.17 3.47
CA ARG A 32 1.05 24.53 2.08
C ARG A 32 2.38 24.58 1.32
N ILE A 33 2.49 23.80 0.26
CA ILE A 33 3.66 23.89 -0.63
C ILE A 33 3.56 25.18 -1.49
N PRO A 34 4.67 25.64 -2.10
CA PRO A 34 4.63 26.75 -3.04
C PRO A 34 3.60 26.52 -4.15
N THR A 35 3.02 27.59 -4.68
CA THR A 35 2.00 27.47 -5.73
C THR A 35 2.59 26.91 -7.01
N GLU A 36 1.74 26.44 -7.92
CA GLU A 36 2.21 26.02 -9.25
C GLU A 36 3.02 27.11 -9.94
N MET A 37 2.68 28.38 -9.73
CA MET A 37 3.37 29.52 -10.33
C MET A 37 4.74 29.74 -9.68
N ASP A 38 4.81 29.73 -8.34
CA ASP A 38 6.09 29.85 -7.62
C ASP A 38 7.05 28.71 -8.00
N LEU A 39 6.53 27.49 -8.17
CA LEU A 39 7.33 26.34 -8.61
C LEU A 39 7.77 26.47 -10.08
N CYS A 40 6.98 27.12 -10.95
CA CYS A 40 7.45 27.43 -12.31
C CYS A 40 8.67 28.36 -12.25
N ASP A 41 8.67 29.33 -11.34
CA ASP A 41 9.76 30.29 -11.18
C ASP A 41 11.00 29.64 -10.55
N ILE A 42 10.82 28.76 -9.55
CA ILE A 42 11.90 28.04 -8.88
C ILE A 42 12.61 27.06 -9.83
N TYR A 43 11.83 26.29 -10.60
CA TYR A 43 12.37 25.24 -11.46
C TYR A 43 12.60 25.69 -12.90
N HIS A 44 12.18 26.90 -13.27
CA HIS A 44 12.24 27.47 -14.63
C HIS A 44 11.60 26.57 -15.69
N VAL A 45 10.39 26.07 -15.42
CA VAL A 45 9.66 25.16 -16.32
C VAL A 45 8.22 25.58 -16.54
N SER A 46 7.57 24.97 -17.55
CA SER A 46 6.15 25.21 -17.81
C SER A 46 5.24 24.75 -16.66
N ARG A 47 4.11 25.45 -16.51
CA ARG A 47 3.05 25.07 -15.57
C ARG A 47 2.51 23.67 -15.79
N ILE A 48 2.49 23.18 -17.03
CA ILE A 48 2.06 21.82 -17.36
C ILE A 48 3.02 20.79 -16.74
N THR A 49 4.33 21.08 -16.77
CA THR A 49 5.37 20.23 -16.17
C THR A 49 5.24 20.19 -14.64
N ILE A 50 5.07 21.34 -13.99
CA ILE A 50 4.84 21.41 -12.54
C ILE A 50 3.56 20.69 -12.15
N ARG A 51 2.48 20.90 -12.90
CA ARG A 51 1.20 20.25 -12.62
C ARG A 51 1.31 18.74 -12.69
N LYS A 52 2.00 18.20 -13.71
CA LYS A 52 2.27 16.76 -13.82
C LYS A 52 3.09 16.22 -12.64
N ALA A 53 4.10 16.96 -12.18
CA ALA A 53 4.87 16.58 -11.00
C ALA A 53 3.98 16.57 -9.75
N ILE A 54 3.18 17.60 -9.53
CA ILE A 54 2.22 17.63 -8.40
C ILE A 54 1.19 16.52 -8.52
N ASP A 55 0.65 16.25 -9.71
CA ASP A 55 -0.33 15.17 -9.94
C ASP A 55 0.28 13.79 -9.60
N GLU A 56 1.58 13.60 -9.81
CA GLU A 56 2.31 12.40 -9.40
C GLU A 56 2.37 12.29 -7.87
N LEU A 57 2.77 13.33 -7.16
CA LEU A 57 2.77 13.32 -5.68
C LEU A 57 1.35 13.25 -5.06
N VAL A 58 0.33 13.76 -5.76
CA VAL A 58 -1.07 13.61 -5.34
C VAL A 58 -1.54 12.16 -5.54
N ARG A 59 -1.17 11.52 -6.65
CA ARG A 59 -1.43 10.08 -6.86
C ARG A 59 -0.73 9.21 -5.83
N GLU A 60 0.42 9.64 -5.33
CA GLU A 60 1.17 8.98 -4.26
C GLU A 60 0.68 9.33 -2.85
N ASN A 61 -0.41 10.12 -2.71
CA ASN A 61 -0.95 10.59 -1.43
C ASN A 61 0.04 11.42 -0.57
N LEU A 62 1.14 11.91 -1.15
CA LEU A 62 2.10 12.79 -0.46
C LEU A 62 1.61 14.24 -0.41
N LEU A 63 0.81 14.64 -1.41
CA LEU A 63 0.20 15.96 -1.48
C LEU A 63 -1.32 15.84 -1.62
N ILE A 64 -2.04 16.82 -1.09
CA ILE A 64 -3.49 16.95 -1.28
C ILE A 64 -3.84 18.33 -1.84
N ARG A 65 -4.71 18.36 -2.86
CA ARG A 65 -5.28 19.60 -3.39
C ARG A 65 -6.54 19.96 -2.64
N LYS A 66 -6.56 21.14 -2.01
CA LYS A 66 -7.76 21.71 -1.41
C LYS A 66 -8.28 22.82 -2.34
N LYS A 67 -9.49 22.63 -2.89
CA LYS A 67 -10.14 23.59 -3.82
C LYS A 67 -10.08 25.00 -3.23
N ALA A 68 -9.59 25.96 -4.01
CA ALA A 68 -9.40 27.37 -3.64
C ALA A 68 -8.44 27.65 -2.45
N LYS A 69 -7.78 26.63 -1.88
CA LYS A 69 -6.86 26.78 -0.74
C LYS A 69 -5.40 26.48 -1.08
N GLY A 70 -5.16 25.71 -2.15
CA GLY A 70 -3.83 25.36 -2.65
C GLY A 70 -3.52 23.88 -2.49
N THR A 71 -2.24 23.54 -2.63
CA THR A 71 -1.72 22.18 -2.45
C THR A 71 -0.97 22.11 -1.13
N PHE A 72 -1.23 21.07 -0.36
CA PHE A 72 -0.67 20.89 0.98
C PHE A 72 0.07 19.57 1.02
N VAL A 73 1.16 19.52 1.79
CA VAL A 73 1.72 18.23 2.26
C VAL A 73 0.59 17.53 3.00
N ASN A 74 0.31 16.30 2.60
CA ASN A 74 -0.77 15.55 3.19
C ASN A 74 -0.52 15.44 4.70
N GLN A 75 -1.53 15.78 5.52
CA GLN A 75 -1.43 15.60 6.96
C GLN A 75 -1.64 14.13 7.23
N PHE A 76 -0.64 13.43 7.76
CA PHE A 76 -0.85 12.15 8.40
C PHE A 76 -1.36 12.42 9.82
N SER A 77 -2.45 13.18 9.94
CA SER A 77 -3.21 13.28 11.17
C SER A 77 -4.08 12.03 11.29
N PRO A 78 -3.98 11.27 12.39
CA PRO A 78 -4.93 10.20 12.71
C PRO A 78 -6.39 10.70 12.85
N GLU A 79 -6.63 12.01 12.90
CA GLU A 79 -7.86 12.58 13.47
C GLU A 79 -8.91 13.03 12.46
N THR A 80 -8.74 12.76 11.15
CA THR A 80 -9.83 13.00 10.18
C THR A 80 -10.36 11.76 9.49
N THR A 81 -10.03 10.58 10.00
CA THR A 81 -10.86 9.40 9.74
C THR A 81 -11.88 9.32 10.86
N ASN A 82 -13.14 9.64 10.55
CA ASN A 82 -14.28 9.34 11.41
C ASN A 82 -14.07 8.00 12.10
N HIS A 83 -14.19 8.03 13.43
CA HIS A 83 -14.01 6.89 14.31
C HIS A 83 -14.80 5.68 13.80
N MET A 84 -14.06 4.60 13.48
CA MET A 84 -14.46 3.27 12.98
C MET A 84 -13.66 2.98 11.69
N THR A 85 -12.42 2.47 11.69
CA THR A 85 -11.85 1.43 12.57
C THR A 85 -10.36 1.20 12.22
N MET A 86 -9.57 0.65 13.14
CA MET A 86 -8.09 0.50 13.15
C MET A 86 -7.45 -0.45 12.09
N VAL A 87 -8.02 -0.61 10.90
CA VAL A 87 -7.42 -1.48 9.86
C VAL A 87 -6.40 -0.70 9.03
N LYS A 88 -5.10 -0.89 9.30
CA LYS A 88 -4.03 -0.28 8.50
C LYS A 88 -3.76 -1.12 7.25
N SER A 89 -3.60 -0.46 6.10
CA SER A 89 -3.10 -1.10 4.87
C SER A 89 -1.58 -1.28 4.97
N PHE A 90 -1.03 -2.30 4.30
CA PHE A 90 0.44 -2.49 4.26
C PHE A 90 1.18 -1.25 3.71
N THR A 91 0.62 -0.59 2.69
CA THR A 91 1.21 0.64 2.14
C THR A 91 1.34 1.72 3.21
N ARG A 92 0.28 1.93 4.01
CA ARG A 92 0.30 2.88 5.14
C ARG A 92 1.30 2.48 6.21
N GLU A 93 1.32 1.20 6.56
CA GLU A 93 2.19 0.65 7.58
C GLU A 93 3.69 0.83 7.24
N MET A 94 4.07 0.64 5.97
CA MET A 94 5.46 0.87 5.54
C MET A 94 5.83 2.34 5.56
N LEU A 95 4.92 3.22 5.13
CA LEU A 95 5.15 4.67 5.16
C LEU A 95 5.38 5.18 6.59
N GLU A 96 4.61 4.70 7.57
CA GLU A 96 4.79 5.03 9.00
C GLU A 96 6.15 4.55 9.53
N GLN A 97 6.74 3.52 8.93
CA GLN A 97 8.11 3.06 9.22
C GLN A 97 9.20 3.78 8.40
N GLY A 98 8.85 4.82 7.64
CA GLY A 98 9.77 5.53 6.75
C GLY A 98 10.22 4.71 5.54
N LYS A 99 9.47 3.66 5.17
CA LYS A 99 9.77 2.75 4.05
C LYS A 99 8.79 2.96 2.90
N VAL A 100 9.29 2.87 1.68
CA VAL A 100 8.48 2.81 0.47
C VAL A 100 8.42 1.37 0.00
N ALA A 101 7.22 0.84 -0.22
CA ALA A 101 7.01 -0.53 -0.65
C ALA A 101 5.94 -0.63 -1.74
N ASP A 102 6.40 -0.92 -2.95
CA ASP A 102 5.54 -1.09 -4.12
C ASP A 102 5.11 -2.55 -4.28
N THR A 103 4.16 -2.79 -5.19
CA THR A 103 3.87 -4.14 -5.68
C THR A 103 4.82 -4.47 -6.82
N LEU A 104 5.75 -5.39 -6.58
CA LEU A 104 6.74 -5.84 -7.56
C LEU A 104 6.12 -6.83 -8.56
N HIS A 105 5.22 -7.67 -8.05
CA HIS A 105 4.50 -8.67 -8.83
C HIS A 105 3.13 -8.91 -8.20
N ALA A 106 2.11 -9.10 -9.04
CA ALA A 106 0.79 -9.52 -8.63
C ALA A 106 0.31 -10.66 -9.53
N GLU A 107 -0.40 -11.60 -8.92
CA GLU A 107 -1.15 -12.65 -9.59
C GLU A 107 -2.56 -12.65 -8.98
N VAL A 108 -3.57 -12.70 -9.83
CA VAL A 108 -4.97 -12.79 -9.40
C VAL A 108 -5.63 -13.93 -10.14
N SER A 109 -6.41 -14.73 -9.43
CA SER A 109 -7.14 -15.85 -9.99
C SER A 109 -8.48 -16.02 -9.29
N LYS A 110 -9.42 -16.66 -10.00
CA LYS A 110 -10.66 -17.16 -9.42
C LYS A 110 -10.50 -18.66 -9.21
N ILE A 111 -10.59 -19.12 -7.97
CA ILE A 111 -10.42 -20.54 -7.62
C ILE A 111 -11.57 -20.98 -6.71
N PRO A 112 -11.92 -22.28 -6.68
CA PRO A 112 -12.84 -22.80 -5.66
C PRO A 112 -12.18 -22.75 -4.28
N ALA A 113 -12.95 -22.36 -3.25
CA ALA A 113 -12.48 -22.35 -1.87
C ALA A 113 -12.19 -23.76 -1.36
N ASP A 114 -11.00 -23.98 -0.80
CA ASP A 114 -10.74 -25.17 0.01
C ASP A 114 -11.42 -25.06 1.40
N TYR A 115 -11.38 -26.14 2.18
CA TYR A 115 -12.03 -26.18 3.49
C TYR A 115 -11.52 -25.09 4.46
N GLN A 116 -10.23 -24.77 4.41
CA GLN A 116 -9.63 -23.80 5.32
C GLN A 116 -10.06 -22.38 4.95
N THR A 117 -9.94 -22.03 3.67
CA THR A 117 -10.36 -20.74 3.09
C THR A 117 -11.86 -20.52 3.32
N ALA A 118 -12.68 -21.55 3.05
CA ALA A 118 -14.12 -21.49 3.27
C ALA A 118 -14.47 -21.21 4.75
N LYS A 119 -13.77 -21.87 5.69
CA LYS A 119 -13.94 -21.65 7.13
C LYS A 119 -13.63 -20.20 7.54
N TYR A 120 -12.51 -19.64 7.08
CA TYR A 120 -12.13 -18.26 7.43
C TYR A 120 -13.02 -17.20 6.77
N LEU A 121 -13.47 -17.46 5.55
CA LEU A 121 -14.38 -16.57 4.81
C LEU A 121 -15.86 -16.75 5.17
N LYS A 122 -16.21 -17.77 5.97
CA LYS A 122 -17.59 -18.19 6.28
C LYS A 122 -18.46 -18.39 5.03
N ILE A 123 -17.89 -19.09 4.05
CA ILE A 123 -18.56 -19.52 2.81
C ILE A 123 -18.55 -21.06 2.73
N HIS A 124 -19.14 -21.63 1.69
CA HIS A 124 -19.11 -23.09 1.48
C HIS A 124 -17.82 -23.51 0.76
N PRO A 125 -17.25 -24.68 1.09
CA PRO A 125 -16.20 -25.27 0.27
C PRO A 125 -16.68 -25.41 -1.19
N GLY A 126 -15.82 -25.03 -2.14
CA GLY A 126 -16.16 -24.99 -3.55
C GLY A 126 -16.71 -23.65 -4.06
N ASP A 127 -17.15 -22.73 -3.18
CA ASP A 127 -17.55 -21.38 -3.60
C ASP A 127 -16.38 -20.64 -4.25
N ASP A 128 -16.66 -19.83 -5.26
CA ASP A 128 -15.63 -19.05 -5.98
C ASP A 128 -15.01 -18.00 -5.05
N VAL A 129 -13.68 -18.01 -4.95
CA VAL A 129 -12.88 -16.98 -4.27
C VAL A 129 -11.93 -16.29 -5.23
N LEU A 130 -11.76 -14.99 -5.02
CA LEU A 130 -10.66 -14.25 -5.63
C LEU A 130 -9.42 -14.47 -4.77
N LEU A 131 -8.41 -15.11 -5.36
CA LEU A 131 -7.09 -15.28 -4.76
C LEU A 131 -6.13 -14.28 -5.38
N LEU A 132 -5.65 -13.35 -4.56
CA LEU A 132 -4.67 -12.34 -4.91
C LEU A 132 -3.34 -12.63 -4.22
N LYS A 133 -2.30 -12.89 -5.00
CA LYS A 133 -0.93 -13.06 -4.53
C LYS A 133 -0.11 -11.83 -4.93
N ARG A 134 0.63 -11.24 -3.99
CA ARG A 134 1.46 -10.06 -4.27
C ARG A 134 2.81 -10.12 -3.59
N ILE A 135 3.86 -9.82 -4.35
CA ILE A 135 5.21 -9.60 -3.83
C ILE A 135 5.39 -8.10 -3.65
N ARG A 136 5.79 -7.68 -2.44
CA ARG A 136 5.96 -6.28 -2.06
C ARG A 136 7.42 -6.00 -1.71
N GLY A 137 7.94 -4.85 -2.13
CA GLY A 137 9.32 -4.45 -1.89
C GLY A 137 9.70 -3.15 -2.58
N SER A 138 10.98 -2.78 -2.54
CA SER A 138 11.50 -1.57 -3.20
C SER A 138 12.13 -1.87 -4.57
N SER A 139 12.60 -3.12 -4.78
CA SER A 139 13.09 -3.64 -6.05
C SER A 139 12.97 -5.16 -6.11
N LYS A 140 13.30 -5.79 -7.23
CA LYS A 140 13.28 -7.27 -7.36
C LYS A 140 14.29 -7.97 -6.44
N GLU A 141 15.35 -7.26 -6.06
CA GLU A 141 16.41 -7.70 -5.17
C GLU A 141 16.10 -7.36 -3.71
N ASP A 142 15.24 -6.37 -3.47
CA ASP A 142 14.83 -5.94 -2.15
C ASP A 142 13.33 -6.22 -1.88
N VAL A 143 13.03 -7.51 -1.78
CA VAL A 143 11.70 -7.99 -1.35
C VAL A 143 11.54 -7.78 0.16
N LEU A 144 10.37 -7.29 0.56
CA LEU A 144 9.98 -7.05 1.94
C LEU A 144 8.94 -8.06 2.43
N ALA A 145 7.98 -8.41 1.58
CA ALA A 145 6.87 -9.25 1.97
C ALA A 145 6.18 -9.97 0.79
N TYR A 146 5.49 -11.05 1.11
CA TYR A 146 4.61 -11.79 0.21
C TYR A 146 3.22 -11.91 0.82
N PHE A 147 2.20 -11.52 0.07
CA PHE A 147 0.80 -11.50 0.49
C PHE A 147 0.03 -12.55 -0.29
N VAL A 148 -0.80 -13.32 0.39
CA VAL A 148 -1.81 -14.21 -0.18
C VAL A 148 -3.15 -13.82 0.43
N THR A 149 -3.98 -13.15 -0.35
CA THR A 149 -5.28 -12.64 0.05
C THR A 149 -6.38 -13.39 -0.66
N ALA A 150 -7.33 -13.93 0.09
CA ALA A 150 -8.55 -14.56 -0.40
C ALA A 150 -9.77 -13.75 0.05
N ILE A 151 -10.69 -13.49 -0.87
CA ILE A 151 -12.02 -12.91 -0.61
C ILE A 151 -13.06 -13.69 -1.43
N PRO A 152 -14.34 -13.72 -1.01
CA PRO A 152 -15.41 -14.24 -1.88
C PRO A 152 -15.42 -13.50 -3.21
N TYR A 153 -15.42 -14.25 -4.32
CA TYR A 153 -15.41 -13.65 -5.65
C TYR A 153 -16.74 -12.94 -5.92
N ARG A 154 -16.66 -11.79 -6.59
CA ARG A 154 -17.81 -11.06 -7.11
C ARG A 154 -17.55 -10.72 -8.58
N PRO A 155 -18.55 -10.74 -9.47
CA PRO A 155 -18.34 -10.53 -10.90
C PRO A 155 -17.67 -9.20 -11.28
N TYR A 156 -17.79 -8.18 -10.42
CA TYR A 156 -17.18 -6.87 -10.60
C TYR A 156 -15.72 -6.78 -10.11
N PHE A 157 -15.19 -7.83 -9.47
CA PHE A 157 -13.77 -7.88 -9.17
C PHE A 157 -12.96 -8.27 -10.41
N SER A 158 -11.88 -7.54 -10.64
CA SER A 158 -11.01 -7.74 -11.78
C SER A 158 -10.23 -9.04 -11.66
N LEU A 159 -10.00 -9.70 -12.79
CA LEU A 159 -9.05 -10.82 -12.90
C LEU A 159 -7.79 -10.38 -13.66
N VAL A 160 -7.57 -9.08 -13.80
CA VAL A 160 -6.37 -8.50 -14.42
C VAL A 160 -5.40 -8.08 -13.32
N ALA A 161 -4.24 -8.76 -13.25
CA ALA A 161 -3.24 -8.53 -12.20
C ALA A 161 -2.81 -7.06 -12.04
N LYS A 162 -2.75 -6.30 -13.14
CA LYS A 162 -2.34 -4.90 -13.16
C LYS A 162 -3.21 -4.00 -12.26
N ASP A 163 -4.47 -4.35 -12.06
CA ASP A 163 -5.41 -3.57 -11.24
C ASP A 163 -5.09 -3.67 -9.73
N TYR A 164 -4.25 -4.64 -9.35
CA TYR A 164 -3.89 -4.93 -7.96
C TYR A 164 -2.49 -4.44 -7.56
N TYR A 165 -1.84 -3.64 -8.42
CA TYR A 165 -0.52 -3.07 -8.11
C TYR A 165 -0.59 -1.94 -7.06
N GLY A 166 -1.75 -1.27 -6.95
CA GLY A 166 -2.02 -0.26 -5.93
C GLY A 166 -2.39 -0.84 -4.56
N SER A 167 -2.95 0.00 -3.69
CA SER A 167 -3.49 -0.43 -2.41
C SER A 167 -4.75 -1.29 -2.62
N PHE A 168 -4.76 -2.49 -2.05
CA PHE A 168 -5.89 -3.40 -2.18
C PHE A 168 -7.15 -2.86 -1.49
N TYR A 169 -6.97 -2.20 -0.34
CA TYR A 169 -8.11 -1.60 0.35
C TYR A 169 -8.63 -0.35 -0.38
N GLU A 170 -7.79 0.41 -1.08
CA GLU A 170 -8.28 1.49 -1.96
C GLU A 170 -9.05 0.92 -3.17
N TYR A 171 -8.60 -0.21 -3.72
CA TYR A 171 -9.34 -0.93 -4.76
C TYR A 171 -10.74 -1.36 -4.27
N LEU A 172 -10.85 -1.92 -3.05
CA LEU A 172 -12.13 -2.32 -2.47
C LEU A 172 -13.08 -1.14 -2.21
N GLN A 173 -12.55 0.04 -1.85
CA GLN A 173 -13.36 1.24 -1.63
C GLN A 173 -14.14 1.69 -2.87
N GLN A 174 -13.65 1.38 -4.07
CA GLN A 174 -14.36 1.67 -5.33
C GLN A 174 -15.72 0.96 -5.41
N PHE A 175 -15.89 -0.11 -4.63
CA PHE A 175 -17.13 -0.90 -4.52
C PHE A 175 -17.86 -0.66 -3.20
N SER A 176 -17.52 0.42 -2.49
CA SER A 176 -18.06 0.73 -1.15
C SER A 176 -17.80 -0.37 -0.10
N ILE A 177 -16.72 -1.14 -0.27
CA ILE A 177 -16.25 -2.14 0.70
C ILE A 177 -15.14 -1.50 1.54
N TYR A 178 -15.36 -1.41 2.85
CA TYR A 178 -14.47 -0.73 3.78
C TYR A 178 -14.05 -1.67 4.92
N PRO A 179 -12.76 -2.02 5.08
CA PRO A 179 -12.37 -2.85 6.20
C PRO A 179 -12.64 -2.11 7.52
N ARG A 180 -13.49 -2.68 8.37
CA ARG A 180 -13.78 -2.13 9.69
C ARG A 180 -13.16 -3.00 10.77
N LYS A 181 -13.56 -4.25 10.89
CA LYS A 181 -12.98 -5.12 11.92
C LYS A 181 -11.90 -5.99 11.32
N GLU A 182 -10.90 -6.34 12.10
CA GLU A 182 -9.96 -7.40 11.75
C GLU A 182 -9.57 -8.15 13.01
N VAL A 183 -9.35 -9.45 12.86
CA VAL A 183 -8.66 -10.28 13.84
C VAL A 183 -7.39 -10.73 13.16
N GLU A 184 -6.27 -10.59 13.86
CA GLU A 184 -4.99 -11.05 13.36
C GLU A 184 -4.15 -11.71 14.44
N TYR A 185 -3.25 -12.57 13.99
CA TYR A 185 -2.15 -13.09 14.80
C TYR A 185 -0.85 -13.01 14.01
N VAL A 186 0.26 -12.98 14.75
CA VAL A 186 1.62 -12.97 14.20
C VAL A 186 2.38 -14.12 14.82
N GLU A 187 3.13 -14.86 13.99
CA GLU A 187 4.02 -15.92 14.43
C GLU A 187 5.37 -15.84 13.70
N ALA A 188 6.42 -16.30 14.37
CA ALA A 188 7.74 -16.46 13.77
C ALA A 188 7.88 -17.86 13.19
N MET A 189 8.47 -17.98 11.99
CA MET A 189 8.73 -19.28 11.37
C MET A 189 9.98 -19.23 10.48
N LEU A 190 10.48 -20.40 10.11
CA LEU A 190 11.45 -20.53 9.02
C LEU A 190 10.72 -20.59 7.68
N ALA A 191 11.31 -19.97 6.65
CA ALA A 191 10.73 -19.97 5.31
C ALA A 191 10.79 -21.38 4.69
N THR A 192 9.69 -21.82 4.06
CA THR A 192 9.69 -22.99 3.18
C THR A 192 10.57 -22.74 1.94
N LYS A 193 10.90 -23.78 1.15
CA LYS A 193 11.68 -23.60 -0.09
C LYS A 193 11.03 -22.63 -1.09
N GLU A 194 9.70 -22.66 -1.17
CA GLU A 194 8.93 -21.73 -1.99
C GLU A 194 9.06 -20.29 -1.45
N LEU A 195 8.83 -20.08 -0.16
CA LEU A 195 8.95 -18.76 0.46
C LEU A 195 10.39 -18.21 0.40
N GLN A 196 11.41 -19.06 0.53
CA GLN A 196 12.82 -18.67 0.33
C GLN A 196 13.03 -18.08 -1.07
N SER A 197 12.48 -18.72 -2.10
CA SER A 197 12.59 -18.26 -3.48
C SER A 197 11.84 -16.95 -3.73
N ILE A 198 10.63 -16.82 -3.17
CA ILE A 198 9.78 -15.63 -3.32
C ILE A 198 10.37 -14.43 -2.58
N LEU A 199 10.71 -14.62 -1.30
CA LEU A 199 11.18 -13.56 -0.40
C LEU A 199 12.67 -13.25 -0.57
N LYS A 200 13.42 -14.06 -1.34
CA LYS A 200 14.88 -13.94 -1.52
C LYS A 200 15.66 -14.04 -0.20
N VAL A 201 15.22 -14.94 0.67
CA VAL A 201 15.81 -15.20 1.98
C VAL A 201 16.53 -16.54 2.02
N SER A 202 17.53 -16.66 2.90
CA SER A 202 18.21 -17.93 3.14
C SER A 202 17.34 -18.90 3.97
N ASN A 203 17.73 -20.17 4.04
CA ASN A 203 16.99 -21.19 4.80
C ASN A 203 16.97 -20.96 6.33
N ASN A 204 17.91 -20.18 6.85
CA ASN A 204 18.04 -19.87 8.28
C ASN A 204 17.60 -18.45 8.61
N GLU A 205 17.15 -17.67 7.62
CA GLU A 205 16.66 -16.32 7.86
C GLU A 205 15.22 -16.38 8.39
N PRO A 206 14.95 -15.80 9.58
CA PRO A 206 13.63 -15.84 10.17
C PRO A 206 12.66 -14.97 9.37
N ILE A 207 11.43 -15.45 9.23
CA ILE A 207 10.31 -14.69 8.67
C ILE A 207 9.21 -14.54 9.71
N LEU A 208 8.43 -13.48 9.57
CA LEU A 208 7.19 -13.30 10.34
C LEU A 208 6.01 -13.63 9.44
N LYS A 209 5.16 -14.56 9.88
CA LYS A 209 3.86 -14.80 9.27
C LYS A 209 2.81 -14.03 10.05
N ARG A 210 2.08 -13.15 9.38
CA ARG A 210 0.87 -12.53 9.91
C ARG A 210 -0.33 -13.12 9.20
N VAL A 211 -1.32 -13.56 9.95
CA VAL A 211 -2.59 -13.98 9.38
C VAL A 211 -3.66 -13.02 9.87
N ARG A 212 -4.38 -12.45 8.93
CA ARG A 212 -5.48 -11.53 9.16
C ARG A 212 -6.74 -12.11 8.57
N PHE A 213 -7.82 -12.04 9.31
CA PHE A 213 -9.13 -12.37 8.78
C PHE A 213 -10.19 -11.44 9.32
N THR A 214 -11.19 -11.21 8.48
CA THR A 214 -12.38 -10.46 8.85
C THR A 214 -13.61 -11.07 8.24
N ASN A 215 -14.71 -10.89 8.94
CA ASN A 215 -16.04 -11.18 8.46
C ASN A 215 -16.94 -10.10 9.06
N ASP A 216 -17.11 -9.02 8.30
CA ASP A 216 -17.90 -7.88 8.72
C ASP A 216 -19.09 -7.69 7.77
N PRO A 217 -20.30 -8.12 8.19
CA PRO A 217 -21.51 -7.94 7.41
C PRO A 217 -21.80 -6.47 7.08
N ALA A 218 -21.39 -5.52 7.93
CA ALA A 218 -21.66 -4.10 7.73
C ALA A 218 -20.82 -3.48 6.60
N SER A 219 -19.62 -4.01 6.35
CA SER A 219 -18.76 -3.61 5.22
C SER A 219 -18.87 -4.53 4.02
N GLN A 220 -19.67 -5.60 4.11
CA GLN A 220 -19.73 -6.67 3.13
C GLN A 220 -18.37 -7.32 2.83
N LEU A 221 -17.41 -7.21 3.74
CA LEU A 221 -16.07 -7.79 3.58
C LEU A 221 -15.98 -9.09 4.35
N SER A 222 -15.63 -10.16 3.63
CA SER A 222 -14.97 -11.31 4.24
C SER A 222 -13.60 -11.46 3.60
N GLU A 223 -12.56 -11.48 4.41
CA GLU A 223 -11.17 -11.51 3.98
C GLU A 223 -10.40 -12.54 4.80
N TYR A 224 -9.53 -13.28 4.12
CA TYR A 224 -8.48 -14.10 4.71
C TYR A 224 -7.17 -13.76 4.03
N THR A 225 -6.22 -13.19 4.76
CA THR A 225 -4.93 -12.78 4.23
C THR A 225 -3.81 -13.37 5.07
N GLU A 226 -2.91 -14.09 4.41
CA GLU A 226 -1.61 -14.46 4.96
C GLU A 226 -0.54 -13.53 4.39
N CYS A 227 0.26 -12.95 5.27
CA CYS A 227 1.41 -12.13 4.92
C CYS A 227 2.67 -12.77 5.47
N TYR A 228 3.71 -12.86 4.65
CA TYR A 228 5.01 -13.37 5.01
C TYR A 228 6.03 -12.25 4.86
N TYR A 229 6.63 -11.81 5.96
CA TYR A 229 7.57 -10.70 5.99
C TYR A 229 8.99 -11.19 6.21
N VAL A 230 9.95 -10.57 5.52
CA VAL A 230 11.37 -10.78 5.81
C VAL A 230 11.67 -10.22 7.20
N GLY A 231 12.01 -11.08 8.17
CA GLY A 231 12.09 -10.71 9.58
C GLY A 231 13.17 -9.66 9.88
N THR A 232 14.23 -9.62 9.08
CA THR A 232 15.31 -8.62 9.19
C THR A 232 14.88 -7.23 8.67
N LYS A 233 13.83 -7.16 7.84
CA LYS A 233 13.38 -5.93 7.17
C LYS A 233 12.04 -5.40 7.68
N TYR A 234 11.32 -6.16 8.51
CA TYR A 234 10.00 -5.80 8.99
C TYR A 234 9.91 -5.90 10.50
N LYS A 235 9.22 -4.93 11.11
CA LYS A 235 8.86 -4.94 12.52
C LYS A 235 7.37 -4.75 12.63
N TYR A 236 6.73 -5.55 13.47
CA TYR A 236 5.33 -5.38 13.83
C TYR A 236 5.25 -4.42 15.03
N TYR A 237 4.53 -3.31 14.87
CA TYR A 237 4.39 -2.26 15.88
C TYR A 237 2.93 -2.10 16.29
N LEU A 238 2.69 -2.12 17.59
CA LEU A 238 1.40 -1.82 18.19
C LEU A 238 1.57 -0.64 19.13
N ASP A 239 0.72 0.36 18.96
CA ASP A 239 0.63 1.51 19.84
C ASP A 239 -0.66 1.40 20.64
N PHE A 240 -0.53 1.26 21.96
CA PHE A 240 -1.67 1.16 22.87
C PHE A 240 -2.01 2.49 23.54
N SER A 241 -1.39 3.60 23.12
CA SER A 241 -1.49 4.91 23.80
C SER A 241 -2.84 5.64 23.62
N ASN A 242 -3.89 4.94 23.16
CA ASN A 242 -5.25 5.47 23.01
C ASN A 242 -6.23 4.80 23.98
N GLU A 243 -5.89 4.78 25.28
CA GLU A 243 -6.88 4.75 26.36
C GLU A 243 -7.10 6.16 26.94
#